data_AF-A0A7S1Z9Y9-F1
#
_entry.id   AF-A0A7S1Z9Y9-F1
#
_cell.length_a   1.000
_cell.length_b   1.000
_cell.length_c   1.000
_cell.angle_alpha   90.00
_cell.angle_beta   90.00
_cell.angle_gamma   90.00
#
_symmetry.space_group_name_H-M   'P 1'
#
loop_
_entity.id
_entity.type
_entity.pdbx_description
1 polymer ?
#
loop_
_entity_poly.entity_id
_entity_poly.type
_entity_poly.pdbx_seq_one_letter_code
_entity_poly.pdbx_strand_id
1 'polypeptide(L)'
;MRHTIMATMTSHHLMQQLRSSLWICRKVLIRVLSLIWAYSAVRQMNMATDLMTALDAERGMLPPSLRRSGTVDIISMGSMTRPQYLESQSKTWATHSSIRSFVGITEMDDYDQTCSDITPAEHDAYIRSCRNNPSLSTSMQELANMHYGHTEGDTIDSFIFRDDPKWHCAQRRFGQSYKIFMNTIRLLRESLPDYLVVLDDDTYFNVDLFQDYIASSDPNEARIYSGCLFEANYTNNMTLEFPYGGVGGVYSKKK
;
A
#
# COMPACT_ATOMS: atom_id res chain seq x y z
N MET A 1 73.50 31.08 1.83
CA MET A 1 72.37 30.15 2.07
C MET A 1 71.23 30.87 2.79
N ARG A 2 70.45 31.70 2.09
CA ARG A 2 69.22 32.33 2.62
C ARG A 2 68.21 32.55 1.48
N HIS A 3 67.75 31.48 0.82
CA HIS A 3 66.67 31.54 -0.17
C HIS A 3 65.92 30.21 -0.25
N THR A 4 65.27 29.77 0.84
CA THR A 4 64.43 28.55 0.79
C THR A 4 63.33 28.51 1.86
N ILE A 5 62.70 29.65 2.21
CA ILE A 5 61.59 29.67 3.20
C ILE A 5 60.32 30.40 2.71
N MET A 6 60.31 31.02 1.52
CA MET A 6 59.11 31.73 1.03
C MET A 6 58.11 30.89 0.20
N ALA A 7 58.43 29.65 -0.17
CA ALA A 7 57.57 28.88 -1.10
C ALA A 7 56.46 28.05 -0.42
N THR A 8 56.46 27.88 0.90
CA THR A 8 55.53 27.00 1.61
C THR A 8 54.31 27.71 2.23
N MET A 9 54.35 29.04 2.42
CA MET A 9 53.20 29.78 2.99
C MET A 9 52.10 30.09 1.96
N THR A 10 52.39 30.08 0.66
CA THR A 10 51.40 30.37 -0.39
C THR A 10 50.46 29.20 -0.69
N SER A 11 50.90 27.95 -0.48
CA SER A 11 50.06 26.77 -0.77
C SER A 11 48.92 26.58 0.22
N HIS A 12 49.12 26.93 1.49
CA HIS A 12 48.13 26.70 2.53
C HIS A 12 46.95 27.69 2.43
N HIS A 13 47.22 28.94 2.04
CA HIS A 13 46.17 29.94 1.85
C HIS A 13 45.32 29.64 0.60
N LEU A 14 45.97 29.20 -0.48
CA LEU A 14 45.29 28.77 -1.71
C LEU A 14 44.39 27.54 -1.47
N MET A 15 44.88 26.56 -0.71
CA MET A 15 44.10 25.37 -0.32
C MET A 15 42.88 25.73 0.54
N GLN A 16 43.00 26.74 1.42
CA GLN A 16 41.88 27.18 2.26
C GLN A 16 40.82 27.92 1.44
N GLN A 17 41.23 28.75 0.48
CA GLN A 17 40.31 29.42 -0.46
C GLN A 17 39.58 28.42 -1.37
N LEU A 18 40.28 27.40 -1.88
CA LEU A 18 39.66 26.34 -2.70
C LEU A 18 38.61 25.55 -1.90
N ARG A 19 38.89 25.22 -0.63
CA ARG A 19 37.94 24.54 0.25
C ARG A 19 36.69 25.39 0.54
N SER A 20 36.84 26.70 0.78
CA SER A 20 35.68 27.57 0.97
C SER A 20 34.84 27.71 -0.29
N SER A 21 35.46 27.83 -1.46
CA SER A 21 34.74 27.93 -2.74
C SER A 21 34.00 26.63 -3.08
N LEU A 22 34.62 25.46 -2.85
CA LEU A 22 33.97 24.17 -3.03
C LEU A 22 32.78 23.97 -2.08
N TRP A 23 32.89 24.44 -0.83
CA TRP A 23 31.79 24.38 0.13
C TRP A 23 30.60 25.26 -0.27
N ILE A 24 30.86 26.46 -0.79
CA ILE A 24 29.82 27.35 -1.32
C ILE A 24 29.15 26.72 -2.55
N CYS A 25 29.92 26.20 -3.51
CA CYS A 25 29.38 25.53 -4.69
C CYS A 25 28.50 24.33 -4.31
N ARG A 26 28.91 23.52 -3.33
CA ARG A 26 28.12 22.38 -2.84
C ARG A 26 26.78 22.84 -2.23
N LYS A 27 26.78 23.91 -1.44
CA LYS A 27 25.53 24.46 -0.85
C LYS A 27 24.58 25.02 -1.91
N VAL A 28 25.11 25.72 -2.91
CA VAL A 28 24.31 26.25 -4.02
C VAL A 28 23.71 25.10 -4.84
N LEU A 29 24.51 24.09 -5.17
CA LEU A 29 24.04 22.91 -5.92
C LEU A 29 22.91 22.18 -5.20
N ILE A 30 23.05 21.93 -3.89
CA ILE A 30 22.00 21.28 -3.09
C ILE A 30 20.70 22.10 -3.14
N ARG A 31 20.76 23.42 -2.96
CA ARG A 31 19.57 24.29 -3.02
C ARG A 31 18.90 24.26 -4.38
N VAL A 32 19.67 24.29 -5.47
CA VAL A 32 19.13 24.22 -6.83
C VAL A 32 18.44 22.87 -7.08
N LEU A 33 19.06 21.76 -6.68
CA LEU A 33 18.45 20.44 -6.81
C LEU A 33 17.16 20.30 -5.98
N SER A 34 17.12 20.83 -4.76
CA SER A 34 15.90 20.84 -3.95
C SER A 34 14.77 21.64 -4.60
N LEU A 35 15.08 22.78 -5.23
CA LEU A 35 14.08 23.59 -5.94
C LEU A 35 13.57 22.90 -7.22
N ILE A 36 14.44 22.23 -7.96
CA ILE A 36 14.05 21.44 -9.14
C ILE A 36 13.12 20.29 -8.73
N TRP A 37 13.46 19.58 -7.65
CA TRP A 37 12.63 18.49 -7.12
C TRP A 37 11.26 19.01 -6.66
N ALA A 38 11.23 20.12 -5.90
CA ALA A 38 9.98 20.75 -5.48
C ALA A 38 9.12 21.21 -6.67
N TYR A 39 9.73 21.81 -7.70
CA TYR A 39 9.03 22.22 -8.91
C TYR A 39 8.46 21.02 -9.69
N SER A 40 9.23 19.93 -9.80
CA SER A 40 8.76 18.69 -10.42
C SER A 40 7.57 18.08 -9.67
N ALA A 41 7.62 18.05 -8.33
CA ALA A 41 6.53 17.58 -7.50
C ALA A 41 5.26 18.43 -7.67
N VAL A 42 5.38 19.76 -7.63
CA VAL A 42 4.25 20.68 -7.88
C VAL A 42 3.65 20.48 -9.27
N ARG A 43 4.50 20.30 -10.30
CA ARG A 43 4.04 20.04 -11.66
C ARG A 43 3.26 18.73 -11.77
N GLN A 44 3.74 17.66 -11.12
CA GLN A 44 3.02 16.38 -11.08
C GLN A 44 1.67 16.50 -10.35
N MET A 45 1.62 17.25 -9.23
CA MET A 45 0.36 17.51 -8.52
C MET A 45 -0.63 18.32 -9.37
N ASN A 46 -0.17 19.32 -10.12
CA ASN A 46 -1.04 20.11 -11.01
C ASN A 46 -1.58 19.26 -12.16
N MET A 47 -0.76 18.41 -12.79
CA MET A 47 -1.23 17.51 -13.86
C MET A 47 -2.25 16.49 -13.35
N ALA A 48 -2.08 15.96 -12.12
CA ALA A 48 -3.07 15.11 -11.49
C ALA A 48 -4.39 15.88 -11.22
N THR A 49 -4.29 17.13 -10.78
CA THR A 49 -5.45 17.99 -10.53
C THR A 49 -6.21 18.32 -11.82
N ASP A 50 -5.50 18.65 -12.90
CA ASP A 50 -6.08 18.94 -14.21
C ASP A 50 -6.76 17.70 -14.80
N LEU A 51 -6.14 16.51 -14.66
CA LEU A 51 -6.71 15.24 -15.10
C LEU A 51 -8.00 14.90 -14.31
N MET A 52 -7.97 15.07 -12.99
CA MET A 52 -9.16 14.85 -12.14
C MET A 52 -10.28 15.83 -12.49
N THR A 53 -9.95 17.10 -12.75
CA THR A 53 -10.93 18.12 -13.16
C THR A 53 -11.53 17.80 -14.53
N ALA A 54 -10.75 17.30 -15.48
CA ALA A 54 -11.23 16.87 -16.79
C ALA A 54 -12.17 15.66 -16.69
N LEU A 55 -11.83 14.68 -15.85
CA LEU A 55 -12.70 13.52 -15.58
C LEU A 55 -14.02 13.93 -14.91
N ASP A 56 -13.99 14.90 -13.99
CA ASP A 56 -15.20 15.41 -13.34
C ASP A 56 -16.08 16.24 -14.29
N ALA A 57 -15.48 16.95 -15.26
CA ALA A 57 -16.21 17.67 -16.30
C ALA A 57 -16.97 16.72 -17.24
N GLU A 58 -16.38 15.57 -17.60
CA GLU A 58 -17.07 14.55 -18.40
C GLU A 58 -18.18 13.83 -17.60
N ARG A 59 -17.99 13.63 -16.29
CA ARG A 59 -19.00 13.04 -15.40
C ARG A 59 -20.25 13.90 -15.26
N GLY A 60 -20.15 15.23 -15.36
CA GLY A 60 -21.28 16.15 -15.21
C GLY A 60 -22.44 15.96 -16.21
N MET A 61 -22.28 15.14 -17.25
CA MET A 61 -23.29 14.91 -18.29
C MET A 61 -24.25 13.74 -18.01
N LEU A 62 -24.03 12.92 -16.97
CA LEU A 62 -24.95 11.83 -16.62
C LEU A 62 -25.99 12.27 -15.58
N PRO A 63 -27.30 12.02 -15.80
CA PRO A 63 -28.35 12.43 -14.89
C PRO A 63 -28.20 11.77 -13.50
N PRO A 64 -28.35 12.52 -12.39
CA PRO A 64 -28.19 12.01 -11.02
C PRO A 64 -29.10 10.83 -10.65
N SER A 65 -30.24 10.69 -11.34
CA SER A 65 -31.24 9.65 -11.09
C SER A 65 -30.86 8.24 -11.57
N LEU A 66 -29.76 8.10 -12.32
CA LEU A 66 -29.20 6.81 -12.76
C LEU A 66 -28.00 6.35 -11.91
N ARG A 67 -27.57 7.16 -10.93
CA ARG A 67 -26.41 6.88 -10.07
C ARG A 67 -26.79 6.29 -8.71
N ARG A 68 -27.64 5.25 -8.67
CA ARG A 68 -27.71 4.40 -7.47
C ARG A 68 -26.70 3.28 -7.58
N SER A 69 -25.48 3.72 -7.35
CA SER A 69 -24.30 2.91 -7.21
C SER A 69 -24.37 2.23 -5.82
N GLY A 70 -23.95 0.97 -5.71
CA GLY A 70 -24.22 0.14 -4.53
C GLY A 70 -23.57 0.65 -3.24
N THR A 71 -24.06 0.16 -2.12
CA THR A 71 -23.50 0.46 -0.79
C THR A 71 -22.08 -0.10 -0.65
N VAL A 72 -21.17 0.70 -0.10
CA VAL A 72 -19.76 0.33 0.13
C VAL A 72 -19.47 0.36 1.61
N ASP A 73 -18.84 -0.70 2.12
CA ASP A 73 -18.12 -0.64 3.39
C ASP A 73 -16.62 -0.77 3.12
N ILE A 74 -15.80 -0.15 3.98
CA ILE A 74 -14.34 -0.19 3.89
C ILE A 74 -13.75 -0.79 5.17
N ILE A 75 -12.84 -1.75 4.99
CA ILE A 75 -11.87 -2.18 5.99
C ILE A 75 -10.51 -1.63 5.56
N SER A 76 -9.93 -0.78 6.40
CA SER A 76 -8.57 -0.30 6.19
C SER A 76 -7.63 -0.86 7.25
N MET A 77 -6.53 -1.47 6.81
CA MET A 77 -5.51 -2.04 7.68
C MET A 77 -4.35 -1.07 7.80
N GLY A 78 -4.15 -0.55 9.01
CA GLY A 78 -3.07 0.37 9.28
C GLY A 78 -2.11 -0.09 10.34
N SER A 79 -1.28 0.87 10.76
CA SER A 79 -0.31 0.67 11.82
C SER A 79 -0.47 1.67 12.95
N MET A 80 -0.33 1.18 14.18
CA MET A 80 -0.21 1.96 15.42
C MET A 80 0.96 2.95 15.38
N THR A 81 1.96 2.72 14.51
CA THR A 81 3.10 3.63 14.31
C THR A 81 2.81 4.75 13.32
N ARG A 82 1.73 4.64 12.52
CA ARG A 82 1.32 5.63 11.50
C ARG A 82 -0.19 5.93 11.54
N PRO A 83 -0.77 6.22 12.72
CA PRO A 83 -2.23 6.35 12.86
C PRO A 83 -2.86 7.43 11.97
N GLN A 84 -2.07 8.43 11.57
CA GLN A 84 -2.53 9.51 10.69
C GLN A 84 -3.02 9.03 9.32
N TYR A 85 -2.57 7.88 8.82
CA TYR A 85 -2.99 7.33 7.54
C TYR A 85 -4.44 6.82 7.60
N LEU A 86 -4.74 5.99 8.60
CA LEU A 86 -6.11 5.56 8.90
C LEU A 86 -7.02 6.75 9.20
N GLU A 87 -6.55 7.72 9.99
CA GLU A 87 -7.33 8.92 10.30
C GLU A 87 -7.67 9.74 9.03
N SER A 88 -6.70 9.88 8.11
CA SER A 88 -6.88 10.61 6.86
C SER A 88 -7.86 9.90 5.92
N GLN A 89 -7.75 8.58 5.77
CA GLN A 89 -8.71 7.80 5.00
C GLN A 89 -10.12 7.86 5.60
N SER A 90 -10.24 7.70 6.92
CA SER A 90 -11.52 7.79 7.62
C SER A 90 -12.18 9.15 7.39
N LYS A 91 -11.43 10.25 7.56
CA LYS A 91 -11.96 11.61 7.37
C LYS A 91 -12.38 11.91 5.94
N THR A 92 -11.67 11.36 4.94
CA THR A 92 -11.95 11.67 3.53
C THR A 92 -13.01 10.75 2.92
N TRP A 93 -13.02 9.48 3.28
CA TRP A 93 -13.91 8.48 2.68
C TRP A 93 -15.20 8.27 3.47
N ALA A 94 -15.17 8.34 4.80
CA ALA A 94 -16.40 8.13 5.59
C ALA A 94 -17.46 9.22 5.36
N THR A 95 -17.11 10.34 4.73
CA THR A 95 -18.04 11.39 4.33
C THR A 95 -18.66 11.17 2.94
N HIS A 96 -18.19 10.17 2.18
CA HIS A 96 -18.70 9.87 0.85
C HIS A 96 -20.09 9.21 0.92
N SER A 97 -21.05 9.65 0.10
CA SER A 97 -22.46 9.22 0.19
C SER A 97 -22.68 7.72 -0.05
N SER A 98 -21.83 7.09 -0.87
CA SER A 98 -21.89 5.64 -1.11
C SER A 98 -21.21 4.79 -0.01
N ILE A 99 -20.44 5.41 0.89
CA ILE A 99 -19.77 4.71 1.98
C ILE A 99 -20.70 4.69 3.19
N ARG A 100 -21.09 3.49 3.61
CA ARG A 100 -21.92 3.29 4.80
C ARG A 100 -21.07 3.16 6.06
N SER A 101 -19.98 2.41 6.00
CA SER A 101 -19.12 2.14 7.15
C SER A 101 -17.64 2.15 6.77
N PHE A 102 -16.82 2.65 7.68
CA PHE A 102 -15.36 2.61 7.62
C PHE A 102 -14.82 1.99 8.91
N VAL A 103 -14.07 0.90 8.78
CA VAL A 103 -13.46 0.17 9.90
C VAL A 103 -11.95 0.21 9.74
N GLY A 104 -11.27 0.97 10.60
CA GLY A 104 -9.81 0.96 10.71
C GLY A 104 -9.35 -0.13 11.67
N ILE A 105 -8.35 -0.92 11.28
CA ILE A 105 -7.83 -2.05 12.04
C ILE A 105 -6.31 -1.94 12.13
N THR A 106 -5.76 -2.25 13.29
CA THR A 106 -4.33 -2.09 13.60
C THR A 106 -3.75 -3.35 14.26
N GLU A 107 -2.49 -3.29 14.68
CA GLU A 107 -1.83 -4.31 15.49
C GLU A 107 -2.61 -4.62 16.79
N MET A 108 -3.35 -3.65 17.34
CA MET A 108 -4.17 -3.86 18.55
C MET A 108 -5.32 -4.85 18.33
N ASP A 109 -5.74 -5.02 17.08
CA ASP A 109 -6.85 -5.89 16.70
C ASP A 109 -6.38 -7.28 16.26
N ASP A 110 -5.06 -7.48 16.15
CA ASP A 110 -4.47 -8.75 15.72
C ASP A 110 -4.89 -9.88 16.67
N TYR A 111 -5.02 -11.08 16.11
CA TYR A 111 -5.26 -12.28 16.93
C TYR A 111 -4.14 -12.49 17.97
N ASP A 112 -2.92 -12.12 17.59
CA ASP A 112 -1.73 -12.14 18.44
C ASP A 112 -1.10 -10.75 18.41
N GLN A 113 -1.39 -9.93 19.43
CA GLN A 113 -0.89 -8.56 19.56
C GLN A 113 0.64 -8.49 19.73
N THR A 114 1.29 -9.61 20.07
CA THR A 114 2.74 -9.70 20.24
C THR A 114 3.44 -10.25 19.00
N CYS A 115 2.70 -10.50 17.92
CA CYS A 115 3.26 -11.07 16.70
C CYS A 115 4.44 -10.25 16.14
N SER A 116 4.40 -8.92 16.25
CA SER A 116 5.49 -8.05 15.79
C SER A 116 6.80 -8.19 16.58
N ASP A 117 6.73 -8.81 17.76
CA ASP A 117 7.83 -8.88 18.72
C ASP A 117 8.52 -10.26 18.72
N ILE A 118 8.08 -11.19 17.86
CA ILE A 118 8.71 -12.50 17.74
C ILE A 118 10.16 -12.37 17.28
N THR A 119 11.01 -13.24 17.80
CA THR A 119 12.41 -13.31 17.41
C THR A 119 12.54 -13.85 15.98
N PRO A 120 13.66 -13.55 15.28
CA PRO A 120 13.92 -14.13 13.96
C PRO A 120 13.84 -15.67 13.94
N ALA A 121 14.30 -16.34 15.01
CA ALA A 121 14.25 -17.79 15.12
C ALA A 121 12.80 -18.34 15.23
N GLU A 122 11.93 -17.63 15.94
CA GLU A 122 10.51 -17.98 16.04
C GLU A 122 9.79 -17.71 14.72
N HIS A 123 10.12 -16.62 14.04
CA HIS A 123 9.62 -16.30 12.72
C HIS A 123 10.01 -17.35 11.68
N ASP A 124 11.29 -17.78 11.66
CA ASP A 124 11.77 -18.88 10.81
C ASP A 124 11.08 -20.21 11.13
N ALA A 125 10.85 -20.50 12.41
CA ALA A 125 10.13 -21.71 12.82
C ALA A 125 8.67 -21.67 12.34
N TYR A 126 8.02 -20.51 12.43
CA TYR A 126 6.67 -20.29 11.93
C TYR A 126 6.57 -20.50 10.41
N ILE A 127 7.44 -19.82 9.64
CA ILE A 127 7.48 -19.98 8.18
C ILE A 127 7.71 -21.45 7.81
N ARG A 128 8.68 -22.11 8.45
CA ARG A 128 8.95 -23.54 8.20
C ARG A 128 7.76 -24.43 8.55
N SER A 129 7.01 -24.13 9.60
CA SER A 129 5.82 -24.92 9.96
C SER A 129 4.73 -24.80 8.88
N CYS A 130 4.52 -23.60 8.33
CA CYS A 130 3.56 -23.40 7.24
C CYS A 130 4.02 -24.06 5.94
N ARG A 131 5.33 -23.98 5.64
CA ARG A 131 5.97 -24.62 4.48
C ARG A 131 6.14 -26.13 4.59
N ASN A 132 5.96 -26.75 5.75
CA ASN A 132 6.10 -28.21 5.87
C ASN A 132 4.81 -28.84 6.41
N ASN A 133 3.66 -28.23 6.11
CA ASN A 133 2.38 -28.71 6.62
C ASN A 133 1.98 -30.00 5.87
N PRO A 134 1.95 -31.17 6.55
CA PRO A 134 1.67 -32.44 5.91
C PRO A 134 0.21 -32.57 5.42
N SER A 135 -0.66 -31.63 5.76
CA SER A 135 -2.06 -31.59 5.30
C SER A 135 -2.22 -30.90 3.94
N LEU A 136 -1.17 -30.27 3.40
CA LEU A 136 -1.20 -29.65 2.08
C LEU A 136 -1.03 -30.70 0.99
N SER A 137 -1.76 -30.55 -0.12
CA SER A 137 -1.48 -31.31 -1.34
C SER A 137 -0.14 -30.90 -1.93
N THR A 138 0.47 -31.74 -2.78
CA THR A 138 1.77 -31.45 -3.41
C THR A 138 1.80 -30.09 -4.09
N SER A 139 0.78 -29.73 -4.87
CA SER A 139 0.72 -28.43 -5.55
C SER A 139 0.58 -27.25 -4.58
N MET A 140 -0.18 -27.42 -3.48
CA MET A 140 -0.27 -26.39 -2.43
C MET A 140 1.04 -26.27 -1.65
N GLN A 141 1.77 -27.37 -1.52
CA GLN A 141 3.06 -27.42 -0.86
C GLN A 141 4.14 -26.71 -1.70
N GLU A 142 4.13 -26.91 -3.02
CA GLU A 142 4.97 -26.18 -3.97
C GLU A 142 4.67 -24.68 -3.95
N LEU A 143 3.39 -24.30 -3.99
CA LEU A 143 2.92 -22.92 -3.83
C LEU A 143 3.45 -22.28 -2.53
N ALA A 144 3.27 -22.95 -1.40
CA ALA A 144 3.74 -22.46 -0.11
C ALA A 144 5.27 -22.30 -0.09
N ASN A 145 6.02 -23.23 -0.66
CA ASN A 145 7.48 -23.15 -0.70
C ASN A 145 7.99 -22.01 -1.60
N MET A 146 7.30 -21.71 -2.70
CA MET A 146 7.70 -20.65 -3.62
C MET A 146 7.35 -19.25 -3.10
N HIS A 147 6.19 -19.07 -2.46
CA HIS A 147 5.66 -17.73 -2.16
C HIS A 147 5.48 -17.44 -0.67
N TYR A 148 5.16 -18.43 0.16
CA TYR A 148 4.93 -18.18 1.58
C TYR A 148 6.26 -17.93 2.28
N GLY A 149 6.41 -16.86 3.04
CA GLY A 149 7.68 -16.51 3.68
C GLY A 149 8.62 -15.68 2.80
N HIS A 150 8.32 -15.54 1.51
CA HIS A 150 9.12 -14.75 0.57
C HIS A 150 8.34 -13.49 0.22
N THR A 151 8.78 -12.34 0.72
CA THR A 151 8.18 -11.05 0.33
C THR A 151 8.99 -10.45 -0.80
N GLU A 152 8.33 -9.82 -1.76
CA GLU A 152 9.03 -8.92 -2.68
C GLU A 152 9.58 -7.72 -1.92
N GLY A 153 10.81 -7.32 -2.25
CA GLY A 153 11.52 -6.18 -1.69
C GLY A 153 12.13 -5.38 -2.83
N ASP A 154 11.87 -4.08 -2.85
CA ASP A 154 12.26 -3.18 -3.93
C ASP A 154 13.75 -2.83 -3.85
N THR A 155 14.60 -3.70 -4.41
CA THR A 155 15.83 -3.24 -5.07
C THR A 155 16.09 -4.09 -6.30
N ILE A 156 16.16 -3.43 -7.45
CA ILE A 156 16.57 -3.99 -8.76
C ILE A 156 17.89 -4.79 -8.68
N ASP A 157 18.73 -4.51 -7.67
CA ASP A 157 20.03 -5.16 -7.47
C ASP A 157 20.05 -6.23 -6.36
N SER A 158 18.96 -6.40 -5.60
CA SER A 158 18.89 -7.49 -4.63
C SER A 158 17.45 -7.91 -4.34
N PHE A 159 17.12 -9.14 -4.72
CA PHE A 159 15.98 -9.90 -4.19
C PHE A 159 16.20 -10.18 -2.70
N ILE A 160 16.30 -9.14 -1.87
CA ILE A 160 16.30 -9.28 -0.42
C ILE A 160 14.85 -9.44 -0.03
N PHE A 161 14.44 -10.70 0.13
CA PHE A 161 13.19 -11.04 0.79
C PHE A 161 13.15 -10.33 2.14
N ARG A 162 12.03 -9.66 2.46
CA ARG A 162 11.88 -9.06 3.79
C ARG A 162 11.51 -10.17 4.76
N ASP A 163 12.51 -10.68 5.48
CA ASP A 163 12.30 -11.55 6.64
C ASP A 163 11.91 -10.73 7.88
N ASP A 164 11.03 -9.74 7.71
CA ASP A 164 10.52 -8.92 8.80
C ASP A 164 9.25 -9.59 9.38
N PRO A 165 9.27 -10.00 10.66
CA PRO A 165 8.09 -10.53 11.33
C PRO A 165 6.87 -9.61 11.22
N LYS A 166 7.09 -8.28 11.27
CA LYS A 166 6.00 -7.29 11.23
C LYS A 166 5.18 -7.39 9.95
N TRP A 167 5.83 -7.68 8.82
CA TRP A 167 5.13 -7.84 7.55
C TRP A 167 4.24 -9.09 7.56
N HIS A 168 4.75 -10.21 8.07
CA HIS A 168 3.98 -11.46 8.16
C HIS A 168 2.78 -11.30 9.10
N CYS A 169 2.95 -10.58 10.20
CA CYS A 169 1.87 -10.25 11.12
C CYS A 169 0.80 -9.38 10.46
N ALA A 170 1.20 -8.39 9.66
CA ALA A 170 0.26 -7.57 8.88
C ALA A 170 -0.56 -8.43 7.91
N GLN A 171 0.04 -9.41 7.21
CA GLN A 171 -0.71 -10.31 6.31
C GLN A 171 -1.75 -11.17 7.05
N ARG A 172 -1.51 -11.51 8.33
CA ARG A 172 -2.49 -12.26 9.14
C ARG A 172 -3.69 -11.42 9.55
N ARG A 173 -3.56 -10.08 9.56
CA ARG A 173 -4.61 -9.14 9.98
C ARG A 173 -5.85 -9.23 9.10
N PHE A 174 -5.72 -9.59 7.83
CA PHE A 174 -6.86 -9.78 6.91
C PHE A 174 -7.90 -10.76 7.45
N GLY A 175 -7.50 -11.93 7.95
CA GLY A 175 -8.46 -12.91 8.46
C GLY A 175 -9.25 -12.38 9.67
N GLN A 176 -8.54 -11.69 10.55
CA GLN A 176 -9.11 -11.09 11.75
C GLN A 176 -9.98 -9.86 11.44
N SER A 177 -9.64 -9.10 10.39
CA SER A 177 -10.42 -7.95 9.94
C SER A 177 -11.82 -8.35 9.47
N TYR A 178 -11.92 -9.43 8.67
CA TYR A 178 -13.22 -9.99 8.28
C TYR A 178 -14.05 -10.42 9.49
N LYS A 179 -13.43 -11.05 10.50
CA LYS A 179 -14.14 -11.45 11.71
C LYS A 179 -14.71 -10.25 12.46
N ILE A 180 -13.91 -9.19 12.65
CA ILE A 180 -14.34 -7.95 13.32
C ILE A 180 -15.48 -7.29 12.53
N PHE A 181 -15.33 -7.18 11.21
CA PHE A 181 -16.36 -6.63 10.32
C PHE A 181 -17.68 -7.43 10.41
N MET A 182 -17.62 -8.76 10.26
CA MET A 182 -18.81 -9.61 10.31
C MET A 182 -19.51 -9.56 11.68
N ASN A 183 -18.73 -9.49 12.77
CA ASN A 183 -19.29 -9.28 14.10
C ASN A 183 -19.99 -7.92 14.23
N THR A 184 -19.40 -6.87 13.65
CA THR A 184 -19.97 -5.52 13.65
C THR A 184 -21.31 -5.49 12.92
N ILE A 185 -21.36 -6.01 11.68
CA ILE A 185 -22.59 -6.12 10.89
C ILE A 185 -23.67 -6.90 11.66
N ARG A 186 -23.29 -8.02 12.27
CA ARG A 186 -24.21 -8.85 13.07
C ARG A 186 -24.75 -8.11 14.29
N LEU A 187 -23.90 -7.41 15.03
CA LEU A 187 -24.28 -6.67 16.24
C LEU A 187 -25.20 -5.49 15.91
N LEU A 188 -24.91 -4.78 14.82
CA LEU A 188 -25.73 -3.68 14.32
C LEU A 188 -27.02 -4.14 13.62
N ARG A 189 -27.18 -5.46 13.39
CA ARG A 189 -28.30 -6.06 12.64
C ARG A 189 -28.44 -5.48 11.23
N GLU A 190 -27.31 -5.17 10.62
CA GLU A 190 -27.25 -4.62 9.28
C GLU A 190 -27.14 -5.74 8.24
N SER A 191 -27.57 -5.44 7.01
CA SER A 191 -27.27 -6.31 5.86
C SER A 191 -25.81 -6.14 5.43
N LEU A 192 -25.30 -7.14 4.69
CA LEU A 192 -24.02 -7.00 3.99
C LEU A 192 -24.07 -5.85 2.96
N PRO A 193 -22.97 -5.11 2.77
CA PRO A 193 -22.89 -4.07 1.75
C PRO A 193 -22.99 -4.70 0.35
N ASP A 194 -23.21 -3.90 -0.67
CA ASP A 194 -23.11 -4.38 -2.06
C ASP A 194 -21.64 -4.61 -2.44
N TYR A 195 -20.73 -3.83 -1.85
CA TYR A 195 -19.28 -3.93 -2.05
C TYR A 195 -18.54 -3.78 -0.72
N LEU A 196 -17.59 -4.67 -0.46
CA LEU A 196 -16.64 -4.56 0.65
C LEU A 196 -15.26 -4.27 0.09
N VAL A 197 -14.68 -3.13 0.44
CA VAL A 197 -13.31 -2.75 0.09
C VAL A 197 -12.39 -3.12 1.25
N VAL A 198 -11.27 -3.79 0.96
CA VAL A 198 -10.25 -4.16 1.94
C VAL A 198 -8.90 -3.72 1.41
N LEU A 199 -8.22 -2.82 2.12
CA LEU A 199 -6.97 -2.20 1.65
C LEU A 199 -6.06 -1.78 2.81
N ASP A 200 -4.81 -1.43 2.49
CA ASP A 200 -3.85 -0.88 3.46
C ASP A 200 -4.03 0.63 3.69
N ASP A 201 -3.58 1.14 4.83
CA ASP A 201 -3.73 2.55 5.23
C ASP A 201 -2.99 3.55 4.33
N ASP A 202 -2.02 3.08 3.53
CA ASP A 202 -1.30 3.85 2.53
C ASP A 202 -1.80 3.63 1.08
N THR A 203 -2.92 2.92 0.90
CA THR A 203 -3.59 2.78 -0.40
C THR A 203 -4.62 3.88 -0.63
N TYR A 204 -4.67 4.45 -1.83
CA TYR A 204 -5.74 5.38 -2.24
C TYR A 204 -6.83 4.65 -3.03
N PHE A 205 -8.11 4.91 -2.70
CA PHE A 205 -9.26 4.34 -3.40
C PHE A 205 -10.21 5.45 -3.87
N ASN A 206 -10.41 5.55 -5.18
CA ASN A 206 -11.34 6.52 -5.78
C ASN A 206 -12.75 5.94 -5.85
N VAL A 207 -13.58 6.28 -4.87
CA VAL A 207 -14.93 5.73 -4.72
C VAL A 207 -15.81 6.09 -5.93
N ASP A 208 -15.80 7.35 -6.39
CA ASP A 208 -16.59 7.78 -7.55
C ASP A 208 -16.22 7.01 -8.81
N LEU A 209 -14.91 6.86 -9.08
CA LEU A 209 -14.43 6.09 -10.23
C LEU A 209 -14.86 4.63 -10.14
N PHE A 210 -14.75 4.03 -8.95
CA PHE A 210 -15.19 2.66 -8.75
C PHE A 210 -16.69 2.52 -9.02
N GLN A 211 -17.51 3.41 -8.46
CA GLN A 211 -18.97 3.41 -8.61
C GLN A 211 -19.40 3.57 -10.07
N ASP A 212 -18.72 4.43 -10.83
CA ASP A 212 -18.93 4.58 -12.27
C ASP A 212 -18.59 3.27 -13.01
N TYR A 213 -17.45 2.65 -12.67
CA TYR A 213 -17.00 1.41 -13.29
C TYR A 213 -17.95 0.22 -13.06
N ILE A 214 -18.50 0.10 -11.85
CA ILE A 214 -19.44 -0.99 -11.53
C ILE A 214 -20.88 -0.71 -11.95
N ALA A 215 -21.22 0.50 -12.39
CA ALA A 215 -22.59 0.84 -12.77
C ALA A 215 -23.14 -0.05 -13.91
N SER A 216 -22.25 -0.58 -14.76
CA SER A 216 -22.61 -1.52 -15.83
C SER A 216 -22.39 -3.00 -15.48
N SER A 217 -22.03 -3.32 -14.24
CA SER A 217 -21.80 -4.70 -13.79
C SER A 217 -23.11 -5.43 -13.48
N ASP A 218 -23.17 -6.74 -13.74
CA ASP A 218 -24.31 -7.57 -13.36
C ASP A 218 -24.32 -7.78 -11.83
N PRO A 219 -25.34 -7.28 -11.11
CA PRO A 219 -25.42 -7.42 -9.66
C PRO A 219 -25.71 -8.85 -9.19
N ASN A 220 -26.08 -9.77 -10.08
CA ASN A 220 -26.36 -11.17 -9.75
C ASN A 220 -25.11 -12.05 -9.79
N GLU A 221 -23.95 -11.49 -10.14
CA GLU A 221 -22.67 -12.17 -10.16
C GLU A 221 -21.76 -11.68 -9.03
N ALA A 222 -21.23 -12.63 -8.24
CA ALA A 222 -20.21 -12.33 -7.25
C ALA A 222 -18.87 -12.13 -7.98
N ARG A 223 -18.21 -11.01 -7.70
CA ARG A 223 -16.96 -10.60 -8.34
C ARG A 223 -15.96 -10.12 -7.29
N ILE A 224 -14.70 -10.34 -7.59
CA ILE A 224 -13.57 -9.77 -6.84
C ILE A 224 -12.86 -8.83 -7.79
N TYR A 225 -12.67 -7.59 -7.36
CA TYR A 225 -11.89 -6.59 -8.08
C TYR A 225 -10.60 -6.35 -7.33
N SER A 226 -9.52 -6.07 -8.06
CA SER A 226 -8.21 -5.75 -7.48
C SER A 226 -7.56 -4.66 -8.30
N GLY A 227 -6.79 -3.77 -7.65
CA GLY A 227 -5.94 -2.82 -8.37
C GLY A 227 -4.81 -3.51 -9.14
N CYS A 228 -4.34 -4.67 -8.65
CA CYS A 228 -3.33 -5.50 -9.29
C CYS A 228 -3.63 -6.98 -9.00
N LEU A 229 -3.55 -7.80 -10.04
CA LEU A 229 -3.64 -9.26 -9.92
C LEU A 229 -2.23 -9.83 -10.02
N PHE A 230 -1.86 -10.66 -9.05
CA PHE A 230 -0.68 -11.50 -9.20
C PHE A 230 -1.10 -12.74 -9.97
N GLU A 231 -0.58 -12.85 -11.18
CA GLU A 231 -0.65 -14.07 -11.96
C GLU A 231 0.55 -14.94 -11.63
N ALA A 232 0.29 -16.12 -11.06
CA ALA A 232 1.31 -17.13 -10.90
C ALA A 232 0.92 -18.38 -11.70
N ASN A 233 1.76 -18.71 -12.68
CA ASN A 233 1.62 -19.90 -13.51
C ASN A 233 2.30 -21.08 -12.81
N TYR A 234 1.49 -21.92 -12.15
CA TYR A 234 1.99 -23.04 -11.34
C TYR A 234 2.28 -24.29 -12.18
N THR A 235 1.47 -24.53 -13.20
CA THR A 235 1.62 -25.63 -14.16
C THR A 235 1.11 -25.17 -15.52
N ASN A 236 1.37 -25.94 -16.59
CA ASN A 236 0.85 -25.65 -17.94
C ASN A 236 -0.68 -25.51 -18.01
N ASN A 237 -1.43 -25.84 -16.94
CA ASN A 237 -2.90 -25.82 -16.91
C ASN A 237 -3.50 -25.05 -15.72
N MET A 238 -2.72 -24.34 -14.90
CA MET A 238 -3.28 -23.58 -13.77
C MET A 238 -2.58 -22.23 -13.57
N THR A 239 -3.33 -21.17 -13.84
CA THR A 239 -3.00 -19.79 -13.48
C THR A 239 -3.78 -19.46 -12.20
N LEU A 240 -3.06 -19.13 -11.13
CA LEU A 240 -3.69 -18.55 -9.95
C LEU A 240 -3.62 -17.04 -10.11
N GLU A 241 -4.77 -16.40 -9.99
CA GLU A 241 -4.89 -14.96 -9.88
C GLU A 241 -5.37 -14.64 -8.48
N PHE A 242 -4.62 -13.81 -7.75
CA PHE A 242 -5.08 -13.31 -6.46
C PHE A 242 -4.82 -11.81 -6.32
N PRO A 243 -5.71 -11.09 -5.62
CA PRO A 243 -5.52 -9.68 -5.33
C PRO A 243 -4.31 -9.51 -4.41
N TYR A 244 -3.40 -8.60 -4.76
CA TYR A 244 -2.36 -8.21 -3.82
C TYR A 244 -2.96 -7.40 -2.68
N GLY A 245 -2.68 -7.79 -1.43
CA GLY A 245 -3.27 -7.13 -0.26
C GLY A 245 -3.02 -5.62 -0.21
N GLY A 246 -1.80 -5.20 -0.57
CA GLY A 246 -1.37 -3.80 -0.51
C GLY A 246 -1.85 -2.90 -1.66
N VAL A 247 -2.59 -3.41 -2.65
CA VAL A 247 -3.23 -2.56 -3.69
C VAL A 247 -4.74 -2.45 -3.52
N GLY A 248 -5.30 -3.14 -2.52
CA GLY A 248 -6.72 -3.18 -2.23
C GLY A 248 -7.51 -4.20 -3.06
N GLY A 249 -8.39 -4.94 -2.38
CA GLY A 249 -9.38 -5.83 -2.97
C GLY A 249 -10.81 -5.33 -2.72
N VAL A 250 -11.70 -5.54 -3.68
CA VAL A 250 -13.13 -5.24 -3.55
C VAL A 250 -13.94 -6.49 -3.81
N TYR A 251 -14.86 -6.82 -2.89
CA TYR A 251 -15.70 -8.00 -2.96
C TYR A 251 -17.16 -7.60 -3.17
N SER A 252 -17.79 -8.07 -4.23
CA SER A 252 -19.22 -7.83 -4.46
C SER A 252 -20.09 -8.91 -3.81
N LYS A 253 -21.23 -8.46 -3.28
CA LYS A 253 -22.30 -9.36 -2.82
C LYS A 253 -23.17 -9.76 -4.02
N LYS A 254 -23.38 -11.06 -4.19
CA LYS A 254 -24.42 -11.58 -5.09
C LYS A 254 -25.81 -11.23 -4.53
N LYS A 255 -26.62 -10.53 -5.32
CA LYS A 255 -28.01 -10.20 -4.96
C LYS A 255 -28.96 -11.39 -5.10
#